data_AF-G9EIU0-F1
#
_entry.id   AF-G9EIU0-F1
#
_cell.length_a   1.000
_cell.length_b   1.000
_cell.length_c   1.000
_cell.angle_alpha   90.00
_cell.angle_beta   90.00
_cell.angle_gamma   90.00
#
_symmetry.space_group_name_H-M   'P 1'
#
loop_
_entity.id
_entity.type
_entity.pdbx_description
1 polymer ?
#
loop_
_entity_poly.entity_id
_entity_poly.type
_entity_poly.pdbx_seq_one_letter_code
_entity_poly.pdbx_strand_id
1 'polypeptide(L)'
;MAFVGWSAATYEEKTFTTLFYVILLFYPLAILTHEAFAIFLPMLLMIYLAKIKLNAKRGCIIMSLLSLSVVSFVLCLIFSGDKTQVIAIYNSLLPKYPVSTYGSIGWLMVPMQTAVKRVLLQINYSHYFRNYSLIILLSLLAFIPLLSQLKFIFKNKLSRLLFLLSLAGTILLCCIAIDWGRFIRIILVTLFILSLVAGALMNEEDKTTKSISMLFIALSLGFILIYALLWRIPNCCNYRPPISGFQSNNLLWSYPPYKKIIKAIIQTINKV
;
A
#
# COMPACT_ATOMS: atom_id res chain seq x y z
N MET A 1 4.37 -4.99 4.56
CA MET A 1 3.76 -6.00 3.67
C MET A 1 4.78 -6.78 2.85
N ALA A 2 5.59 -6.16 1.98
CA ALA A 2 6.53 -6.89 1.12
C ALA A 2 7.50 -7.81 1.90
N PHE A 3 8.11 -7.30 2.96
CA PHE A 3 8.97 -8.10 3.85
C PHE A 3 8.25 -9.32 4.44
N VAL A 4 6.99 -9.14 4.87
CA VAL A 4 6.20 -10.24 5.46
C VAL A 4 5.84 -11.27 4.40
N GLY A 5 5.46 -10.83 3.20
CA GLY A 5 5.21 -11.72 2.07
C GLY A 5 6.45 -12.51 1.67
N TRP A 6 7.61 -11.85 1.54
CA TRP A 6 8.87 -12.52 1.29
C TRP A 6 9.21 -13.54 2.39
N SER A 7 9.10 -13.16 3.66
CA SER A 7 9.36 -14.06 4.79
C SER A 7 8.41 -15.28 4.80
N ALA A 8 7.17 -15.09 4.34
CA ALA A 8 6.21 -16.17 4.18
C ALA A 8 6.61 -17.10 3.03
N ALA A 9 7.11 -16.58 1.91
CA ALA A 9 7.55 -17.41 0.80
C ALA A 9 8.87 -18.16 1.09
N THR A 10 9.80 -17.58 1.87
CA THR A 10 11.17 -18.09 1.97
C THR A 10 11.46 -18.93 3.20
N TYR A 11 10.96 -18.55 4.37
CA TYR A 11 11.35 -19.23 5.62
C TYR A 11 10.51 -20.47 5.92
N GLU A 12 10.93 -21.31 6.85
CA GLU A 12 10.06 -22.38 7.38
C GLU A 12 8.89 -21.83 8.22
N GLU A 13 7.88 -22.65 8.47
CA GLU A 13 6.69 -22.28 9.26
C GLU A 13 7.06 -21.73 10.65
N LYS A 14 7.98 -22.38 11.37
CA LYS A 14 8.38 -21.96 12.74
C LYS A 14 9.06 -20.59 12.75
N THR A 15 10.01 -20.38 11.84
CA THR A 15 10.76 -19.11 11.70
C THR A 15 9.84 -17.99 11.27
N PHE A 16 9.00 -18.22 10.25
CA PHE A 16 8.01 -17.25 9.80
C PHE A 16 7.03 -16.87 10.90
N THR A 17 6.51 -17.84 11.66
CA THR A 17 5.56 -17.59 12.76
C THR A 17 6.18 -16.68 13.82
N THR A 18 7.43 -16.94 14.20
CA THR A 18 8.15 -16.12 15.19
C THR A 18 8.33 -14.69 14.68
N LEU A 19 8.81 -14.53 13.44
CA LEU A 19 8.99 -13.24 12.80
C LEU A 19 7.66 -12.48 12.67
N PHE A 20 6.57 -13.17 12.33
CA PHE A 20 5.25 -12.58 12.24
C PHE A 20 4.74 -12.07 13.60
N TYR A 21 4.97 -12.80 14.68
CA TYR A 21 4.60 -12.35 16.04
C TYR A 21 5.42 -11.13 16.47
N VAL A 22 6.72 -11.09 16.16
CA VAL A 22 7.54 -9.90 16.39
C VAL A 22 6.99 -8.71 15.61
N ILE A 23 6.60 -8.89 14.35
CA ILE A 23 6.00 -7.82 13.56
C ILE A 23 4.69 -7.35 14.18
N LEU A 24 3.80 -8.26 14.60
CA LEU A 24 2.54 -7.89 15.25
C LEU A 24 2.77 -7.18 16.60
N LEU A 25 3.79 -7.57 17.35
CA LEU A 25 4.16 -6.92 18.60
C LEU A 25 4.57 -5.45 18.38
N PHE A 26 5.28 -5.16 17.29
CA PHE A 26 5.72 -3.80 16.96
C PHE A 26 4.76 -3.02 16.03
N TYR A 27 3.75 -3.67 15.45
CA TYR A 27 2.73 -3.02 14.62
C TYR A 27 1.98 -1.85 15.30
N PRO A 28 1.72 -1.87 16.62
CA PRO A 28 1.19 -0.71 17.35
C PRO A 28 1.97 0.58 17.08
N LEU A 29 3.31 0.51 16.99
CA LEU A 29 4.14 1.68 16.69
C LEU A 29 3.85 2.24 15.29
N ALA A 30 3.59 1.37 14.31
CA ALA A 30 3.19 1.82 12.98
C ALA A 30 1.85 2.56 13.04
N ILE A 31 0.86 2.05 13.77
CA ILE A 31 -0.43 2.72 13.95
C ILE A 31 -0.26 4.08 14.63
N LEU A 32 0.60 4.18 15.65
CA LEU A 32 0.91 5.46 16.31
C LEU A 32 1.59 6.46 15.37
N THR A 33 2.42 6.01 14.42
CA THR A 33 2.99 6.90 13.40
C THR A 33 1.98 7.36 12.35
N HIS A 34 1.02 6.49 12.00
CA HIS A 34 -0.02 6.80 11.03
C HIS A 34 -1.21 5.86 11.23
N GLU A 35 -2.31 6.39 11.77
CA GLU A 35 -3.51 5.64 12.16
C GLU A 35 -4.11 4.79 11.02
N ALA A 36 -4.04 5.27 9.78
CA ALA A 36 -4.49 4.54 8.59
C ALA A 36 -3.84 3.16 8.40
N PHE A 37 -2.69 2.87 9.03
CA PHE A 37 -2.11 1.52 8.99
C PHE A 37 -2.97 0.46 9.69
N ALA A 38 -3.88 0.85 10.59
CA ALA A 38 -4.85 -0.07 11.18
C ALA A 38 -5.73 -0.75 10.11
N ILE A 39 -6.05 -0.05 9.02
CA ILE A 39 -6.92 -0.54 7.93
C ILE A 39 -6.24 -1.63 7.09
N PHE A 40 -4.91 -1.65 7.06
CA PHE A 40 -4.14 -2.64 6.30
C PHE A 40 -3.72 -3.85 7.15
N LEU A 41 -3.94 -3.82 8.46
CA LEU A 41 -3.67 -4.93 9.38
C LEU A 41 -4.43 -6.23 9.00
N PRO A 42 -5.70 -6.21 8.56
CA PRO A 42 -6.38 -7.42 8.08
C PRO A 42 -5.65 -8.11 6.92
N MET A 43 -5.08 -7.34 5.99
CA MET A 43 -4.32 -7.90 4.87
C MET A 43 -2.98 -8.50 5.33
N LEU A 44 -2.37 -7.95 6.37
CA LEU A 44 -1.18 -8.54 7.01
C LEU A 44 -1.50 -9.91 7.62
N LEU A 45 -2.64 -10.03 8.31
CA LEU A 45 -3.14 -11.30 8.84
C LEU A 45 -3.42 -12.33 7.73
N MET A 46 -3.89 -11.88 6.56
CA MET A 46 -4.08 -12.78 5.43
C MET A 46 -2.78 -13.41 4.93
N ILE A 47 -1.64 -12.71 4.98
CA ILE A 47 -0.33 -13.32 4.64
C ILE A 47 -0.03 -14.48 5.59
N TYR A 48 -0.30 -14.30 6.89
CA TYR A 48 -0.12 -15.37 7.87
C TYR A 48 -1.04 -16.56 7.60
N LEU A 49 -2.32 -16.31 7.34
CA LEU A 49 -3.31 -17.35 7.06
C LEU A 49 -3.07 -18.08 5.71
N ALA A 50 -2.36 -17.45 4.77
CA ALA A 50 -1.97 -18.10 3.52
C ALA A 50 -0.98 -19.25 3.77
N LYS A 51 -0.14 -19.12 4.80
CA LYS A 51 0.92 -20.09 5.12
C LYS A 51 0.59 -21.00 6.29
N ILE A 52 -0.06 -20.47 7.32
CA ILE A 52 -0.19 -21.13 8.62
C ILE A 52 -1.66 -21.46 8.89
N LYS A 53 -1.96 -22.74 9.18
CA LYS A 53 -3.27 -23.14 9.69
C LYS A 53 -3.45 -22.62 11.12
N LEU A 54 -4.57 -21.94 11.35
CA LEU A 54 -4.92 -21.37 12.64
C LEU A 54 -5.42 -22.46 13.59
N ASN A 55 -4.83 -22.55 14.78
CA ASN A 55 -5.34 -23.35 15.89
C ASN A 55 -5.67 -22.43 17.08
N ALA A 56 -6.35 -22.96 18.10
CA ALA A 56 -6.80 -22.16 19.25
C ALA A 56 -5.65 -21.40 19.94
N LYS A 57 -4.51 -22.06 20.16
CA LYS A 57 -3.32 -21.45 20.78
C LYS A 57 -2.77 -20.27 19.97
N ARG A 58 -2.55 -20.46 18.66
CA ARG A 58 -2.06 -19.42 17.74
C ARG A 58 -3.08 -18.28 17.61
N GLY A 59 -4.37 -18.61 17.57
CA GLY A 59 -5.46 -17.63 17.59
C GLY A 59 -5.42 -16.74 18.82
N CYS A 60 -5.27 -17.33 20.01
CA CYS A 60 -5.16 -16.58 21.26
C CYS A 60 -3.96 -15.64 21.27
N ILE A 61 -2.78 -16.11 20.83
CA ILE A 61 -1.57 -15.26 20.73
C ILE A 61 -1.81 -14.09 19.77
N ILE A 62 -2.36 -14.34 18.57
CA ILE A 62 -2.64 -13.30 17.59
C ILE A 62 -3.65 -12.30 18.15
N MET A 63 -4.73 -12.75 18.78
CA MET A 63 -5.72 -11.84 19.38
C MET A 63 -5.11 -10.98 20.49
N SER A 64 -4.25 -11.55 21.33
CA SER A 64 -3.51 -10.80 22.35
C SER A 64 -2.62 -9.72 21.71
N LEU A 65 -1.85 -10.04 20.69
CA LEU A 65 -1.01 -9.06 19.98
C LEU A 65 -1.84 -8.00 19.24
N LEU A 66 -2.97 -8.40 18.64
CA LEU A 66 -3.90 -7.47 17.97
C LEU A 66 -4.54 -6.49 18.96
N SER A 67 -4.77 -6.90 20.20
CA SER A 67 -5.33 -6.01 21.23
C SER A 67 -4.46 -4.78 21.45
N LEU A 68 -3.12 -4.91 21.37
CA LEU A 68 -2.19 -3.77 21.46
C LEU A 68 -2.37 -2.79 20.29
N SER A 69 -2.64 -3.31 19.10
CA SER A 69 -2.91 -2.50 17.90
C SER A 69 -4.25 -1.78 18.02
N VAL A 70 -5.28 -2.44 18.57
CA VAL A 70 -6.59 -1.83 18.84
C VAL A 70 -6.45 -0.73 19.89
N VAL A 71 -5.75 -0.99 21.00
CA VAL A 71 -5.48 0.03 22.04
C VAL A 71 -4.78 1.24 21.43
N SER A 72 -3.73 1.02 20.62
CA SER A 72 -3.02 2.13 19.97
C SER A 72 -3.89 2.93 19.02
N PHE A 73 -4.74 2.26 18.23
CA PHE A 73 -5.71 2.93 17.37
C PHE A 73 -6.72 3.76 18.18
N VAL A 74 -7.25 3.21 19.28
CA VAL A 74 -8.16 3.92 20.19
C VAL A 74 -7.46 5.13 20.83
N LEU A 75 -6.21 5.00 21.23
CA LEU A 75 -5.42 6.13 21.74
C LEU A 75 -5.25 7.23 20.69
N CYS A 76 -5.01 6.89 19.41
CA CYS A 76 -4.97 7.90 18.34
C CYS A 76 -6.31 8.65 18.21
N LEU A 77 -7.44 7.97 18.40
CA LEU A 77 -8.77 8.60 18.33
C LEU A 77 -9.06 9.50 19.54
N ILE A 78 -8.68 9.06 20.75
CA ILE A 78 -8.90 9.82 21.99
C ILE A 78 -7.98 11.05 22.03
N PHE A 79 -6.70 10.88 21.68
CA PHE A 79 -5.70 11.92 21.68
C PHE A 79 -5.53 12.54 20.29
N SER A 80 -6.64 12.95 19.68
CA SER A 80 -6.62 13.71 18.43
C SER A 80 -5.87 15.03 18.61
N GLY A 81 -5.08 15.40 17.60
CA GLY A 81 -4.23 16.58 17.66
C GLY A 81 -5.03 17.87 17.85
N ASP A 82 -4.57 18.74 18.75
CA ASP A 82 -5.15 20.08 18.91
C ASP A 82 -4.21 21.19 18.45
N LYS A 83 -4.72 22.42 18.42
CA LYS A 83 -3.92 23.60 18.03
C LYS A 83 -2.73 23.82 18.96
N THR A 84 -2.87 23.53 20.26
CA THR A 84 -1.81 23.78 21.25
C THR A 84 -0.64 22.81 21.07
N GLN A 85 -0.94 21.53 20.84
CA GLN A 85 0.00 20.47 20.54
C GLN A 85 0.73 20.73 19.21
N VAL A 86 0.00 21.17 18.18
CA VAL A 86 0.62 21.53 16.89
C VAL A 86 1.63 22.67 17.04
N ILE A 87 1.30 23.70 17.83
CA ILE A 87 2.22 24.81 18.11
C ILE A 87 3.42 24.32 18.93
N ALA A 88 3.20 23.47 19.93
CA ALA A 88 4.28 22.89 20.74
C ALA A 88 5.24 22.04 19.90
N ILE A 89 4.73 21.18 19.02
CA ILE A 89 5.53 20.37 18.08
C ILE A 89 6.33 21.30 17.16
N TYR A 90 5.68 22.31 16.57
CA TYR A 90 6.34 23.26 15.68
C TYR A 90 7.51 23.98 16.37
N ASN A 91 7.27 24.53 17.56
CA ASN A 91 8.29 25.25 18.34
C ASN A 91 9.45 24.32 18.77
N SER A 92 9.18 23.04 19.01
CA SER A 92 10.22 22.06 19.35
C SER A 92 11.14 21.71 18.18
N LEU A 93 10.62 21.79 16.94
CA LEU A 93 11.33 21.40 15.72
C LEU A 93 12.02 22.57 15.02
N LEU A 94 11.45 23.78 15.13
CA LEU A 94 11.94 25.00 14.47
C LEU A 94 13.44 25.26 14.67
N PRO A 95 14.05 25.03 15.85
CA PRO A 95 15.49 25.26 16.02
C PRO A 95 16.39 24.29 15.26
N LYS A 96 15.87 23.12 14.86
CA LYS A 96 16.66 22.00 14.30
C LYS A 96 16.35 21.72 12.84
N TYR A 97 15.14 22.04 12.38
CA TYR A 97 14.65 21.65 11.07
C TYR A 97 13.85 22.78 10.42
N PRO A 98 13.94 22.94 9.08
CA PRO A 98 13.11 23.88 8.34
C PRO A 98 11.68 23.34 8.24
N VAL A 99 10.91 23.47 9.31
CA VAL A 99 9.51 23.05 9.38
C VAL A 99 8.57 24.18 8.99
N SER A 100 7.52 23.86 8.23
CA SER A 100 6.42 24.78 7.93
C SER A 100 5.19 24.46 8.77
N THR A 101 4.46 25.51 9.17
CA THR A 101 3.14 25.37 9.81
C THR A 101 2.10 24.77 8.86
N TYR A 102 2.36 24.83 7.55
CA TYR A 102 1.61 24.17 6.50
C TYR A 102 2.20 22.78 6.22
N GLY A 103 1.39 21.72 6.33
CA GLY A 103 1.86 20.35 6.10
C GLY A 103 1.16 19.34 7.00
N SER A 104 1.73 18.14 7.14
CA SER A 104 1.17 17.06 7.97
C SER A 104 0.98 17.48 9.43
N ILE A 105 1.93 18.22 10.00
CA ILE A 105 1.84 18.75 11.37
C ILE A 105 0.66 19.72 11.49
N GLY A 106 0.51 20.65 10.55
CA GLY A 106 -0.61 21.60 10.53
C GLY A 106 -1.97 20.94 10.30
N TRP A 107 -2.01 19.77 9.66
CA TRP A 107 -3.23 19.00 9.46
C TRP A 107 -3.75 18.33 10.73
N LEU A 108 -2.92 18.14 11.75
CA LEU A 108 -3.34 17.56 13.03
C LEU A 108 -4.41 18.41 13.72
N MET A 109 -4.34 19.75 13.59
CA MET A 109 -5.35 20.66 14.16
C MET A 109 -6.59 20.87 13.28
N VAL A 110 -6.65 20.25 12.09
CA VAL A 110 -7.75 20.46 11.16
C VAL A 110 -8.90 19.50 11.51
N PRO A 111 -10.12 20.03 11.75
CA PRO A 111 -11.24 19.16 12.09
C PRO A 111 -11.65 18.29 10.90
N MET A 112 -12.11 17.07 11.20
CA MET A 112 -12.51 16.06 10.20
C MET A 112 -13.51 16.60 9.18
N GLN A 113 -14.44 17.47 9.58
CA GLN A 113 -15.44 18.08 8.69
C GLN A 113 -14.78 18.88 7.55
N THR A 114 -13.65 19.53 7.82
CA THR A 114 -12.90 20.25 6.79
C THR A 114 -12.25 19.29 5.79
N ALA A 115 -11.74 18.15 6.27
CA ALA A 115 -11.18 17.11 5.41
C ALA A 115 -12.25 16.52 4.48
N VAL A 116 -13.42 16.16 5.03
CA VAL A 116 -14.57 15.67 4.25
C VAL A 116 -15.04 16.71 3.23
N LYS A 117 -15.19 17.98 3.61
CA LYS A 117 -15.53 19.06 2.67
C LYS A 117 -14.54 19.15 1.52
N ARG A 118 -13.24 19.03 1.80
CA ARG A 118 -12.20 19.02 0.74
C ARG A 118 -12.33 17.81 -0.18
N VAL A 119 -12.61 16.63 0.34
CA VAL A 119 -12.88 15.44 -0.48
C VAL A 119 -14.09 15.68 -1.39
N LEU A 120 -15.20 16.22 -0.87
CA LEU A 120 -16.40 16.52 -1.66
C LEU A 120 -16.13 17.54 -2.78
N LEU A 121 -15.38 18.60 -2.48
CA LEU A 121 -14.96 19.57 -3.49
C LEU A 121 -14.15 18.88 -4.59
N GLN A 122 -13.20 18.02 -4.21
CA GLN A 122 -12.35 17.29 -5.16
C GLN A 122 -13.13 16.28 -6.01
N ILE A 123 -14.12 15.60 -5.43
CA ILE A 123 -15.03 14.72 -6.17
C ILE A 123 -15.71 15.48 -7.31
N ASN A 124 -16.21 16.69 -7.02
CA ASN A 124 -16.94 17.50 -7.98
C ASN A 124 -16.02 18.17 -9.02
N TYR A 125 -14.97 18.86 -8.57
CA TYR A 125 -14.10 19.64 -9.46
C TYR A 125 -13.14 18.78 -10.29
N SER A 126 -12.65 17.68 -9.73
CA SER A 126 -11.63 16.83 -10.38
C SER A 126 -12.19 15.48 -10.83
N HIS A 127 -13.53 15.31 -10.82
CA HIS A 127 -14.24 14.12 -11.27
C HIS A 127 -13.66 12.81 -10.71
N TYR A 128 -13.43 12.74 -9.38
CA TYR A 128 -12.72 11.60 -8.76
C TYR A 128 -13.35 10.26 -9.11
N PHE A 129 -14.67 10.14 -9.06
CA PHE A 129 -15.33 8.87 -9.38
C PHE A 129 -15.05 8.39 -10.80
N ARG A 130 -15.16 9.28 -11.80
CA ARG A 130 -14.84 8.96 -13.20
C ARG A 130 -13.37 8.57 -13.38
N ASN A 131 -12.46 9.36 -12.83
CA ASN A 131 -11.03 9.14 -13.03
C ASN A 131 -10.54 7.90 -12.29
N TYR A 132 -10.92 7.72 -11.02
CA TYR A 132 -10.46 6.60 -10.22
C TYR A 132 -11.17 5.29 -10.55
N SER A 133 -12.42 5.30 -11.04
CA SER A 133 -13.05 4.07 -11.58
C SER A 133 -12.30 3.54 -12.81
N LEU A 134 -11.95 4.42 -13.75
CA LEU A 134 -11.13 4.06 -14.91
C LEU A 134 -9.74 3.56 -14.47
N ILE A 135 -9.13 4.21 -13.48
CA ILE A 135 -7.84 3.76 -12.94
C ILE A 135 -7.95 2.36 -12.32
N ILE A 136 -8.99 2.10 -11.52
CA ILE A 136 -9.21 0.79 -10.91
C ILE A 136 -9.40 -0.26 -12.00
N LEU A 137 -10.25 0.01 -13.00
CA LEU A 137 -10.48 -0.90 -14.13
C LEU A 137 -9.16 -1.26 -14.84
N LEU A 138 -8.37 -0.26 -15.22
CA LEU A 138 -7.08 -0.48 -15.88
C LEU A 138 -6.03 -1.15 -14.98
N SER A 139 -6.12 -0.95 -13.66
CA SER A 139 -5.24 -1.60 -12.70
C SER A 139 -5.61 -3.07 -12.51
N LEU A 140 -6.89 -3.42 -12.57
CA LEU A 140 -7.37 -4.79 -12.45
C LEU A 140 -6.95 -5.67 -13.63
N LEU A 141 -6.69 -5.09 -14.81
CA LEU A 141 -6.15 -5.83 -15.95
C LEU A 141 -4.80 -6.50 -15.63
N ALA A 142 -3.97 -5.88 -14.79
CA ALA A 142 -2.69 -6.45 -14.35
C ALA A 142 -2.85 -7.71 -13.49
N PHE A 143 -4.05 -7.96 -12.94
CA PHE A 143 -4.34 -9.12 -12.10
C PHE A 143 -4.95 -10.29 -12.86
N ILE A 144 -5.27 -10.16 -14.15
CA ILE A 144 -5.76 -11.26 -14.99
C ILE A 144 -4.85 -12.52 -14.91
N PRO A 145 -3.51 -12.42 -15.07
CA PRO A 145 -2.65 -13.60 -14.96
C PRO A 145 -2.57 -14.16 -13.53
N LEU A 146 -3.05 -13.40 -12.54
CA LEU A 146 -2.95 -13.74 -11.11
C LEU A 146 -4.28 -14.22 -10.50
N LEU A 147 -5.35 -14.30 -11.30
CA LEU A 147 -6.69 -14.65 -10.82
C LEU A 147 -6.74 -16.03 -10.15
N SER A 148 -5.97 -17.00 -10.65
CA SER A 148 -5.91 -18.34 -10.07
C SER A 148 -5.35 -18.31 -8.65
N GLN A 149 -4.26 -17.57 -8.41
CA GLN A 149 -3.68 -17.46 -7.08
C GLN A 149 -4.61 -16.69 -6.14
N LEU A 150 -5.28 -15.64 -6.60
CA LEU A 150 -6.21 -14.86 -5.76
C LEU A 150 -7.44 -15.65 -5.28
N LYS A 151 -7.75 -16.82 -5.84
CA LYS A 151 -8.87 -17.67 -5.39
C LYS A 151 -8.79 -18.02 -3.91
N PHE A 152 -7.59 -18.10 -3.32
CA PHE A 152 -7.44 -18.41 -1.89
C PHE A 152 -8.16 -17.39 -1.00
N ILE A 153 -8.18 -16.11 -1.40
CA ILE A 153 -8.83 -15.02 -0.66
C ILE A 153 -10.32 -15.31 -0.49
N PHE A 154 -10.96 -15.79 -1.56
CA PHE A 154 -12.41 -16.00 -1.60
C PHE A 154 -12.84 -17.39 -1.11
N LYS A 155 -11.93 -18.38 -1.09
CA LYS A 155 -12.21 -19.75 -0.62
C LYS A 155 -12.36 -19.83 0.90
N ASN A 156 -11.51 -19.12 1.65
CA ASN A 156 -11.55 -19.12 3.12
C ASN A 156 -12.46 -17.99 3.64
N LYS A 157 -13.48 -18.34 4.43
CA LYS A 157 -14.42 -17.37 5.04
C LYS A 157 -13.70 -16.28 5.83
N LEU A 158 -12.64 -16.64 6.58
CA LEU A 158 -11.87 -15.69 7.39
C LEU A 158 -11.04 -14.75 6.50
N SER A 159 -10.33 -15.28 5.50
CA SER A 159 -9.57 -14.46 4.55
C SER A 159 -10.47 -13.50 3.79
N ARG A 160 -11.67 -13.95 3.39
CA ARG A 160 -12.68 -13.11 2.74
C ARG A 160 -13.16 -11.99 3.66
N LEU A 161 -13.43 -12.30 4.93
CA LEU A 161 -13.81 -11.29 5.92
C LEU A 161 -12.71 -10.23 6.10
N LEU A 162 -11.46 -10.66 6.27
CA LEU A 162 -10.31 -9.75 6.43
C LEU A 162 -10.11 -8.86 5.20
N PHE A 163 -10.25 -9.42 4.00
CA PHE A 163 -10.19 -8.65 2.76
C PHE A 163 -11.30 -7.58 2.69
N LEU A 164 -12.55 -7.97 2.99
CA LEU A 164 -13.68 -7.04 3.00
C LEU A 164 -13.52 -5.94 4.06
N LEU A 165 -12.99 -6.26 5.25
CA LEU A 165 -12.69 -5.27 6.27
C LEU A 165 -11.65 -4.24 5.80
N SER A 166 -10.58 -4.70 5.14
CA SER A 166 -9.56 -3.79 4.59
C SER A 166 -10.12 -2.92 3.46
N LEU A 167 -10.97 -3.48 2.59
CA LEU A 167 -11.65 -2.75 1.53
C LEU A 167 -12.60 -1.69 2.10
N ALA A 168 -13.43 -2.06 3.09
CA ALA A 168 -14.34 -1.15 3.77
C ALA A 168 -13.59 0.01 4.46
N GLY A 169 -12.50 -0.30 5.17
CA GLY A 169 -11.65 0.73 5.77
C GLY A 169 -10.99 1.64 4.71
N THR A 170 -10.58 1.08 3.57
CA THR A 170 -10.03 1.88 2.46
C THR A 170 -11.07 2.81 1.86
N ILE A 171 -12.32 2.36 1.69
CA ILE A 171 -13.42 3.21 1.24
C ILE A 171 -13.66 4.34 2.25
N LEU A 172 -13.64 4.04 3.55
CA LEU A 172 -13.76 5.05 4.59
C LEU A 172 -12.63 6.09 4.52
N LEU A 173 -11.38 5.67 4.27
CA LEU A 173 -10.26 6.60 4.05
C LEU A 173 -10.49 7.49 2.83
N CYS A 174 -11.01 6.94 1.74
CA CYS A 174 -11.36 7.73 0.56
C CYS A 174 -12.45 8.78 0.87
N CYS A 175 -13.33 8.55 1.84
CA CYS A 175 -14.31 9.55 2.26
C CYS A 175 -13.70 10.75 3.03
N ILE A 176 -12.55 10.55 3.69
CA ILE A 176 -11.96 11.55 4.59
C ILE A 176 -10.66 12.16 4.07
N ALA A 177 -9.97 11.50 3.15
CA ALA A 177 -8.68 11.92 2.62
C ALA A 177 -8.69 12.00 1.08
N ILE A 178 -8.06 13.06 0.57
CA ILE A 178 -8.00 13.38 -0.87
C ILE A 178 -7.07 12.46 -1.68
N ASP A 179 -6.22 11.67 -1.01
CA ASP A 179 -5.16 10.85 -1.63
C ASP A 179 -5.65 9.48 -2.10
N TRP A 180 -6.76 9.42 -2.84
CA TRP A 180 -7.38 8.15 -3.28
C TRP A 180 -6.39 7.25 -4.02
N GLY A 181 -5.54 7.82 -4.87
CA GLY A 181 -4.55 7.06 -5.63
C GLY A 181 -3.49 6.38 -4.75
N ARG A 182 -3.13 7.00 -3.61
CA ARG A 182 -2.23 6.37 -2.63
C ARG A 182 -2.89 5.14 -2.02
N PHE A 183 -4.15 5.24 -1.60
CA PHE A 183 -4.86 4.13 -0.95
C PHE A 183 -5.14 2.98 -1.93
N ILE A 184 -5.60 3.31 -3.14
CA ILE A 184 -5.80 2.33 -4.23
C ILE A 184 -4.48 1.60 -4.51
N ARG A 185 -3.36 2.33 -4.64
CA ARG A 185 -2.05 1.72 -4.86
C ARG A 185 -1.63 0.78 -3.73
N ILE A 186 -1.84 1.16 -2.48
CA ILE A 186 -1.51 0.30 -1.33
C ILE A 186 -2.31 -1.01 -1.41
N ILE A 187 -3.61 -0.96 -1.68
CA ILE A 187 -4.44 -2.16 -1.83
C ILE A 187 -3.96 -3.02 -3.00
N LEU A 188 -3.73 -2.43 -4.17
CA LEU A 188 -3.27 -3.18 -5.35
C LEU A 188 -1.91 -3.83 -5.12
N VAL A 189 -0.93 -3.10 -4.59
CA VAL A 189 0.39 -3.66 -4.28
C VAL A 189 0.29 -4.76 -3.23
N THR A 190 -0.59 -4.60 -2.25
CA THR A 190 -0.81 -5.62 -1.22
C THR A 190 -1.46 -6.88 -1.80
N LEU A 191 -2.45 -6.73 -2.68
CA LEU A 191 -3.05 -7.84 -3.42
C LEU A 191 -2.03 -8.56 -4.30
N PHE A 192 -1.15 -7.80 -4.96
CA PHE A 192 -0.07 -8.36 -5.77
C PHE A 192 0.88 -9.21 -4.91
N ILE A 193 1.32 -8.68 -3.76
CA ILE A 193 2.15 -9.44 -2.80
C ILE A 193 1.42 -10.70 -2.33
N LEU A 194 0.13 -10.61 -1.98
CA LEU A 194 -0.66 -11.77 -1.57
C LEU A 194 -0.77 -12.83 -2.67
N SER A 195 -0.95 -12.42 -3.94
CA SER A 195 -0.97 -13.37 -5.07
C SER A 195 0.38 -14.05 -5.27
N LEU A 196 1.50 -13.35 -5.08
CA LEU A 196 2.83 -13.94 -5.16
C LEU A 196 3.08 -14.94 -4.03
N VAL A 197 2.70 -14.61 -2.80
CA VAL A 197 2.81 -15.52 -1.66
C VAL A 197 1.96 -16.77 -1.89
N ALA A 198 0.71 -16.59 -2.31
CA ALA A 198 -0.17 -17.72 -2.62
C ALA A 198 0.39 -18.57 -3.76
N GLY A 199 0.89 -17.96 -4.83
CA GLY A 199 1.56 -18.68 -5.92
C GLY A 199 2.76 -19.49 -5.44
N ALA A 200 3.65 -18.89 -4.64
CA ALA A 200 4.80 -19.58 -4.09
C ALA A 200 4.42 -20.78 -3.20
N LEU A 201 3.33 -20.67 -2.44
CA LEU A 201 2.84 -21.73 -1.56
C LEU A 201 1.99 -22.79 -2.27
N MET A 202 1.41 -22.48 -3.44
CA MET A 202 0.55 -23.40 -4.22
C MET A 202 1.30 -24.10 -5.37
N ASN A 203 2.50 -23.64 -5.75
CA ASN A 203 3.24 -24.07 -6.94
C ASN A 203 3.87 -25.47 -6.87
N GLU A 204 3.36 -26.39 -6.05
CA GLU A 204 3.84 -27.79 -6.09
C GLU A 204 3.22 -28.64 -7.21
N GLU A 205 2.10 -28.28 -7.85
CA GLU A 205 1.38 -29.28 -8.68
C GLU A 205 1.01 -28.95 -10.14
N ASP A 206 1.06 -27.72 -10.65
CA ASP A 206 0.53 -27.44 -12.01
C ASP A 206 1.56 -26.91 -13.01
N LYS A 207 2.34 -27.82 -13.59
CA LYS A 207 3.10 -27.58 -14.84
C LYS A 207 2.27 -27.99 -16.05
N THR A 208 1.19 -27.28 -16.34
CA THR A 208 0.55 -27.35 -17.66
C THR A 208 1.14 -26.28 -18.57
N THR A 209 2.28 -26.59 -19.18
CA THR A 209 2.89 -25.75 -20.22
C THR A 209 2.07 -25.83 -21.51
N LYS A 210 1.04 -25.00 -21.63
CA LYS A 210 0.41 -24.75 -22.92
C LYS A 210 1.40 -24.00 -23.81
N SER A 211 1.56 -24.46 -25.05
CA SER A 211 2.37 -23.77 -26.06
C SER A 211 1.75 -22.40 -26.35
N ILE A 212 2.40 -21.32 -25.91
CA ILE A 212 2.00 -19.95 -26.17
C ILE A 212 2.72 -19.49 -27.44
N SER A 213 1.98 -18.94 -28.41
CA SER A 213 2.56 -18.39 -29.63
C SER A 213 3.54 -17.25 -29.32
N MET A 214 4.70 -17.24 -29.99
CA MET A 214 5.71 -16.18 -29.89
C MET A 214 5.14 -14.78 -30.17
N LEU A 215 4.15 -14.68 -31.09
CA LEU A 215 3.47 -13.41 -31.38
C LEU A 215 2.70 -12.89 -30.17
N PHE A 216 2.04 -13.78 -29.43
CA PHE A 216 1.31 -13.40 -28.22
C PHE A 216 2.26 -12.93 -27.11
N ILE A 217 3.41 -13.59 -26.96
CA ILE A 217 4.46 -13.18 -26.03
C ILE A 217 4.99 -11.79 -26.40
N ALA A 218 5.31 -11.56 -27.68
CA ALA A 218 5.81 -10.28 -28.17
C ALA A 218 4.79 -9.14 -27.97
N LEU A 219 3.52 -9.37 -28.31
CA LEU A 219 2.44 -8.40 -28.09
C LEU A 219 2.22 -8.11 -26.60
N SER A 220 2.26 -9.15 -25.75
CA SER A 220 2.13 -9.00 -24.30
C SER A 220 3.29 -8.20 -23.72
N LEU A 221 4.53 -8.47 -24.15
CA LEU A 221 5.71 -7.71 -23.75
C LEU A 221 5.62 -6.24 -24.19
N GLY A 222 5.23 -5.98 -25.43
CA GLY A 222 5.03 -4.63 -25.95
C GLY A 222 3.98 -3.87 -25.15
N PHE A 223 2.83 -4.50 -24.89
CA PHE A 223 1.78 -3.93 -24.05
C PHE A 223 2.26 -3.65 -22.62
N ILE A 224 2.94 -4.60 -21.98
CA ILE A 224 3.50 -4.44 -20.63
C ILE A 224 4.50 -3.30 -20.59
N LEU A 225 5.37 -3.16 -21.60
CA LEU A 225 6.37 -2.10 -21.66
C LEU A 225 5.70 -0.72 -21.80
N ILE A 226 4.73 -0.59 -22.71
CA ILE A 226 3.93 0.63 -22.87
C ILE A 226 3.18 0.95 -21.57
N TYR A 227 2.53 -0.05 -20.96
CA TYR A 227 1.82 0.11 -19.71
C TYR A 227 2.75 0.54 -18.57
N ALA A 228 3.89 -0.12 -18.37
CA ALA A 228 4.83 0.20 -17.31
C ALA A 228 5.46 1.60 -17.47
N LEU A 229 5.73 2.02 -18.70
CA LEU A 229 6.37 3.30 -18.98
C LEU A 229 5.37 4.46 -18.96
N LEU A 230 4.17 4.27 -19.52
CA LEU A 230 3.20 5.35 -19.71
C LEU A 230 2.12 5.40 -18.64
N TRP A 231 1.81 4.30 -17.95
CA TRP A 231 0.73 4.28 -16.96
C TRP A 231 1.22 4.63 -15.56
N ARG A 232 0.46 5.48 -14.87
CA ARG A 232 0.68 5.83 -13.46
C ARG A 232 -0.63 6.15 -12.78
N ILE A 233 -0.75 5.72 -11.52
CA ILE A 233 -1.85 6.14 -10.63
C ILE A 233 -1.47 7.50 -10.01
N PRO A 234 -2.17 8.61 -10.32
CA PRO A 234 -1.92 9.90 -9.68
C PRO A 234 -2.27 9.83 -8.18
N ASN A 235 -1.44 10.43 -7.32
CA ASN A 235 -1.64 10.39 -5.87
C ASN A 235 -2.94 11.11 -5.46
N CYS A 236 -3.15 12.35 -5.95
CA CYS A 236 -4.33 13.16 -5.69
C CYS A 236 -4.51 14.31 -6.72
N CYS A 237 -5.69 14.94 -6.68
CA CYS A 237 -6.02 16.33 -7.05
C CYS A 237 -5.81 16.85 -8.48
N ASN A 238 -4.96 16.24 -9.31
CA ASN A 238 -4.82 16.62 -10.70
C ASN A 238 -4.58 15.36 -11.52
N TYR A 239 -5.67 14.76 -12.01
CA TYR A 239 -5.58 13.75 -13.05
C TYR A 239 -5.10 14.44 -14.33
N ARG A 240 -3.79 14.37 -14.55
CA ARG A 240 -3.20 14.66 -15.86
C ARG A 240 -3.20 13.35 -16.62
N PRO A 241 -3.89 13.25 -17.78
CA PRO A 241 -3.80 12.05 -18.58
C PRO A 241 -2.32 11.78 -18.87
N PRO A 242 -1.89 10.50 -18.92
CA PRO A 242 -0.47 10.13 -19.02
C PRO A 242 0.28 10.74 -20.20
N ILE A 243 -0.45 11.29 -21.18
CA ILE A 243 0.06 11.90 -22.42
C ILE A 243 0.14 13.44 -22.33
N SER A 244 -0.42 14.08 -21.29
CA SER A 244 -0.54 15.55 -21.22
C SER A 244 0.75 16.31 -20.87
N GLY A 245 1.88 15.61 -20.70
CA GLY A 245 3.18 16.24 -20.59
C GLY A 245 4.32 15.23 -20.52
N PHE A 246 5.35 15.40 -21.34
CA PHE A 246 6.56 14.57 -21.31
C PHE A 246 7.21 14.55 -19.91
N GLN A 247 7.12 15.64 -19.14
CA GLN A 247 7.67 15.72 -17.78
C GLN A 247 6.99 14.79 -16.74
N SER A 248 5.78 14.28 -17.03
CA SER A 248 5.06 13.33 -16.15
C SER A 248 5.27 11.86 -16.52
N ASN A 249 6.02 11.57 -17.58
CA ASN A 249 6.32 10.21 -18.02
C ASN A 249 7.30 9.52 -17.03
N ASN A 250 7.07 8.26 -16.66
CA ASN A 250 7.89 7.55 -15.65
C ASN A 250 9.38 7.52 -16.04
N LEU A 251 9.66 7.46 -17.35
CA LEU A 251 11.01 7.51 -17.92
C LEU A 251 11.72 8.84 -17.64
N LEU A 252 11.03 9.97 -17.85
CA LEU A 252 11.59 11.31 -17.64
C LEU A 252 11.59 11.72 -16.18
N TRP A 253 10.68 11.19 -15.35
CA TRP A 253 10.66 11.46 -13.91
C TRP A 253 11.75 10.68 -13.16
N SER A 254 12.10 9.48 -13.64
CA SER A 254 13.19 8.67 -13.07
C SER A 254 14.58 9.07 -13.58
N TYR A 255 14.67 9.73 -14.74
CA TYR A 255 15.95 10.17 -15.30
C TYR A 255 16.77 11.13 -14.41
N PRO A 256 16.19 12.19 -13.78
CA PRO A 256 16.94 13.10 -12.91
C PRO A 256 17.64 12.42 -11.72
N PRO A 257 16.99 11.54 -10.93
CA PRO A 257 17.69 10.82 -9.87
C PRO A 257 18.75 9.86 -10.40
N TYR A 258 18.51 9.12 -11.49
CA TYR A 258 19.54 8.27 -12.10
C TYR A 258 20.74 9.07 -12.61
N LYS A 259 20.51 10.22 -13.26
CA LYS A 259 21.56 11.15 -13.69
C LYS A 259 22.40 11.64 -12.51
N LYS A 260 21.77 11.96 -11.37
CA LYS A 260 22.50 12.35 -10.15
C LYS A 260 23.34 11.21 -9.60
N ILE A 261 22.80 9.99 -9.54
CA ILE A 261 23.52 8.79 -9.08
C ILE A 261 24.72 8.50 -9.98
N ILE A 262 24.53 8.46 -11.30
CA ILE A 262 25.60 8.22 -12.27
C ILE A 262 26.69 9.30 -12.15
N LYS A 263 26.31 10.58 -12.03
CA LYS A 263 27.26 11.68 -11.83
C LYS A 263 28.06 11.52 -10.53
N ALA A 264 27.40 11.12 -9.44
CA ALA A 264 28.06 10.85 -8.16
C ALA A 264 29.03 9.67 -8.25
N ILE A 265 28.67 8.61 -8.97
CA ILE A 265 29.53 7.45 -9.22
C ILE A 265 30.77 7.88 -10.02
N ILE A 266 30.59 8.60 -11.14
CA ILE A 266 31.71 9.10 -11.97
C ILE A 266 32.64 10.02 -11.15
N GLN A 267 32.09 10.92 -10.34
CA GLN A 267 32.87 11.79 -9.46
C GLN A 267 33.63 11.03 -8.37
N THR A 268 33.13 9.88 -7.94
CA THR A 268 33.80 9.02 -6.96
C THR A 268 34.92 8.23 -7.63
N ILE A 269 34.69 7.69 -8.83
CA ILE A 269 35.71 6.97 -9.61
C ILE A 269 36.88 7.89 -9.97
N ASN A 270 36.63 9.13 -10.37
CA ASN A 270 37.70 10.08 -10.75
C ASN A 270 38.50 10.65 -9.57
N LYS A 271 38.14 10.30 -8.32
CA LYS A 271 38.87 10.71 -7.11
C LYS A 271 39.77 9.62 -6.54
N VAL A 272 39.69 8.40 -7.09
CA VAL A 272 40.55 7.26 -6.77
C VAL A 272 41.63 7.16 -7.83
#